data_AF-A0A8J7RN11-F1
#
_entry.id   AF-A0A8J7RN11-F1
#
_cell.length_a   1.000
_cell.length_b   1.000
_cell.length_c   1.000
_cell.angle_alpha   90.00
_cell.angle_beta   90.00
_cell.angle_gamma   90.00
#
_symmetry.space_group_name_H-M   'P 1'
#
loop_
_entity.id
_entity.type
_entity.pdbx_description
1 polymer ?
#
loop_
_entity_poly.entity_id
_entity_poly.type
_entity_poly.pdbx_seq_one_letter_code
_entity_poly.pdbx_strand_id
1 'polypeptide(L)' 'MRYIYLTLIIVLTAIVLIFTFQNLDLATLKFLNMRIELPISLIVILVYILGMMTGGSLIMLIKNWLNRARIRR' A
#
# COMPACT_ATOMS: atom_id res chain seq x y z
N MET A 1 15.95 7.54 28.10
CA MET A 1 14.90 6.72 27.43
C MET A 1 13.73 7.55 26.92
N ARG A 2 12.93 8.22 27.78
CA ARG A 2 11.72 8.98 27.36
C ARG A 2 11.96 10.06 26.28
N TYR A 3 13.07 10.81 26.35
CA TYR A 3 13.40 11.83 25.35
C TYR A 3 13.72 11.25 23.97
N ILE A 4 14.31 10.06 23.90
CA ILE A 4 14.62 9.38 22.63
C ILE A 4 13.33 9.02 21.91
N TYR A 5 12.37 8.42 22.62
CA TYR A 5 11.06 8.10 22.04
C TYR A 5 10.30 9.35 21.58
N LEU A 6 10.36 10.44 22.35
CA LEU A 6 9.73 11.70 21.97
C LEU A 6 10.35 12.27 20.68
N THR A 7 11.68 12.32 20.60
CA THR A 7 12.38 12.77 19.39
C THR A 7 12.03 11.90 18.19
N LEU A 8 11.96 10.58 18.37
CA LEU A 8 11.65 9.64 17.29
C LEU A 8 10.22 9.84 16.77
N ILE A 9 9.25 10.06 17.66
CA ILE A 9 7.87 10.39 17.29
C ILE A 9 7.82 11.71 16.52
N ILE A 10 8.49 12.77 17.01
CA ILE A 10 8.52 14.08 16.33
C ILE A 10 9.10 13.96 14.92
N VAL A 11 10.22 13.24 14.77
CA VAL A 11 10.85 13.01 13.47
C VAL A 11 9.92 12.25 12.54
N LEU A 12 9.27 11.19 13.04
CA LEU A 12 8.36 10.37 12.24
C LEU A 12 7.13 11.18 11.81
N THR A 13 6.54 11.99 12.70
CA THR A 13 5.45 12.90 12.38
C THR A 13 5.88 13.93 11.32
N ALA A 14 7.07 14.51 11.45
CA ALA A 14 7.58 15.47 10.47
C ALA A 14 7.74 14.83 9.08
N ILE A 15 8.27 13.60 9.00
CA ILE A 15 8.39 12.85 7.75
C ILE A 15 7.03 12.64 7.10
N VAL A 16 6.02 12.21 7.87
CA VAL A 16 4.65 11.98 7.35
C VAL A 16 4.02 13.27 6.85
N LEU A 17 4.19 14.38 7.58
CA LEU A 17 3.67 15.68 7.17
C LEU A 17 4.32 16.18 5.89
N ILE A 18 5.66 16.14 5.80
CA ILE A 18 6.41 16.54 4.61
C ILE A 18 6.00 15.69 3.41
N PHE A 19 5.94 14.36 3.58
CA PHE A 19 5.49 13.44 2.54
C PHE A 19 4.07 13.78 2.06
N THR A 20 3.16 14.09 2.99
CA THR A 20 1.79 14.47 2.66
C THR A 20 1.76 15.76 1.85
N PHE A 21 2.40 16.83 2.33
CA PHE A 21 2.43 18.14 1.66
C PHE A 21 3.10 18.10 0.28
N GLN A 22 4.18 17.32 0.12
CA GLN A 22 4.85 17.16 -1.16
C GLN A 22 4.05 16.32 -2.16
N ASN A 23 3.21 15.40 -1.69
CA ASN A 23 2.42 14.49 -2.52
C ASN A 23 0.92 14.85 -2.47
N LEU A 24 0.60 16.15 -2.37
CA LEU A 24 -0.75 16.69 -2.53
C LEU A 24 -1.18 16.75 -4.00
N ASP A 25 -0.25 16.60 -4.94
CA ASP A 25 -0.57 16.52 -6.36
C ASP A 25 -1.55 15.37 -6.62
N LEU A 26 -2.59 15.69 -7.36
CA LEU A 26 -3.64 14.75 -7.72
C LEU A 26 -3.13 13.85 -8.85
N ALA A 27 -3.06 12.55 -8.57
CA ALA A 27 -2.84 11.56 -9.59
C ALA A 27 -4.19 11.07 -10.13
N THR A 28 -4.31 11.07 -11.45
CA THR A 28 -5.44 10.41 -12.11
C THR A 28 -5.18 8.92 -12.22
N LEU A 29 -5.99 8.13 -11.53
CA LEU A 29 -6.12 6.69 -11.75
C LEU A 29 -7.19 6.43 -12.81
N LYS A 30 -6.82 5.66 -13.83
CA LYS A 30 -7.75 5.16 -14.85
C LYS A 30 -7.81 3.64 -14.79
N PHE A 31 -9.02 3.11 -14.73
CA PHE A 31 -9.26 1.67 -14.83
C PHE A 31 -10.49 1.40 -15.70
N LEU A 32 -10.27 0.86 -16.91
CA LEU A 32 -11.32 0.70 -17.92
C LEU A 32 -12.04 2.04 -18.19
N ASN A 33 -13.33 2.16 -17.86
CA ASN A 33 -14.13 3.39 -17.97
C ASN A 33 -14.14 4.24 -16.69
N MET A 34 -13.54 3.77 -15.59
CA MET A 34 -13.51 4.48 -14.32
C MET A 34 -12.32 5.44 -14.27
N ARG A 35 -12.58 6.68 -13.86
CA ARG A 35 -11.57 7.69 -13.58
C ARG A 35 -11.74 8.16 -12.14
N ILE A 36 -10.65 8.15 -11.38
CA ILE A 36 -10.60 8.62 -10.01
C ILE A 36 -9.37 9.53 -9.88
N GLU A 37 -9.53 10.66 -9.21
CA GLU A 37 -8.44 11.60 -8.94
C GLU A 37 -8.24 11.67 -7.43
N LEU A 38 -7.05 11.27 -6.99
CA LEU A 38 -6.69 11.19 -5.58
C LEU A 38 -5.24 11.67 -5.40
N PRO A 39 -4.90 12.26 -4.25
CA PRO A 39 -3.51 12.58 -3.94
C PRO A 39 -2.65 11.32 -3.98
N ILE A 40 -1.44 11.42 -4.52
CA ILE A 40 -0.49 10.30 -4.63
C ILE A 40 -0.24 9.62 -3.28
N SER A 41 -0.14 10.43 -2.21
CA SER A 41 0.01 9.95 -0.83
C SER A 41 -1.09 8.94 -0.43
N LEU A 42 -2.34 9.24 -0.77
CA LEU A 42 -3.51 8.40 -0.47
C LEU A 42 -3.46 7.09 -1.24
N ILE A 43 -3.07 7.15 -2.52
CA ILE A 43 -2.92 5.96 -3.38
C ILE A 43 -1.87 5.02 -2.81
N VAL A 44 -0.71 5.54 -2.39
CA VAL A 44 0.38 4.72 -1.80
C VAL A 44 -0.11 3.99 -0.54
N ILE A 45 -0.80 4.69 0.36
CA ILE A 45 -1.34 4.10 1.59
C ILE A 45 -2.34 2.99 1.26
N LEU A 46 -3.30 3.27 0.36
CA LEU A 46 -4.32 2.30 -0.03
C LEU A 46 -3.69 1.06 -0.68
N VAL A 47 -2.77 1.24 -1.63
CA VAL A 47 -2.09 0.14 -2.31
C VAL A 47 -1.25 -0.68 -1.32
N TYR A 48 -0.59 -0.05 -0.35
CA TYR A 48 0.17 -0.76 0.67
C TYR A 48 -0.73 -1.63 1.56
N ILE A 49 -1.84 -1.08 2.07
CA ILE A 49 -2.81 -1.82 2.89
C ILE A 49 -3.42 -2.97 2.09
N LEU A 50 -3.92 -2.67 0.88
CA LEU A 50 -4.50 -3.69 0.01
C LEU A 50 -3.47 -4.74 -0.38
N GLY A 51 -2.22 -4.36 -0.64
CA GLY A 51 -1.11 -5.26 -0.94
C GLY A 51 -0.78 -6.17 0.23
N MET A 52 -0.77 -5.66 1.47
CA MET A 52 -0.59 -6.49 2.66
C MET A 52 -1.75 -7.49 2.85
N MET A 53 -2.99 -7.07 2.59
CA MET A 53 -4.17 -7.94 2.70
C MET A 53 -4.22 -9.00 1.58
N THR A 54 -3.82 -8.63 0.36
CA THR A 54 -3.94 -9.49 -0.83
C THR A 54 -2.70 -10.33 -1.11
N GLY A 55 -1.51 -9.91 -0.69
CA GLY A 55 -0.25 -10.59 -1.02
C GLY A 55 -0.21 -12.04 -0.53
N GLY A 56 -0.58 -12.28 0.73
CA GLY A 56 -0.64 -13.64 1.28
C GLY A 56 -1.72 -14.52 0.64
N SER A 57 -2.90 -13.94 0.36
CA SER A 57 -4.04 -14.67 -0.21
C SER A 57 -3.83 -15.02 -1.68
N LEU A 58 -3.24 -14.12 -2.48
CA LEU A 58 -2.87 -14.37 -3.88
C LEU A 58 -1.85 -15.51 -4.00
N ILE A 59 -0.79 -15.49 -3.20
CA ILE A 59 0.22 -16.56 -3.20
C ILE A 59 -0.40 -17.90 -2.84
N MET A 60 -1.28 -17.93 -1.83
CA MET A 60 -1.95 -19.14 -1.39
C MET A 60 -2.92 -19.68 -2.46
N LEU A 61 -3.66 -18.81 -3.15
CA LEU A 61 -4.53 -19.17 -4.27
C LEU A 61 -3.74 -19.78 -5.43
N ILE A 62 -2.68 -19.10 -5.88
CA ILE A 62 -1.82 -19.57 -6.98
C ILE A 62 -1.21 -20.93 -6.63
N LYS A 63 -0.68 -21.07 -5.41
CA LYS A 63 -0.11 -22.34 -4.94
C LYS A 63 -1.15 -23.47 -4.93
N ASN A 64 -2.39 -23.18 -4.53
CA ASN A 64 -3.47 -24.17 -4.52
C ASN A 64 -3.87 -24.59 -5.94
N TRP A 65 -3.94 -23.65 -6.89
CA TRP A 65 -4.21 -23.95 -8.29
C TRP A 65 -3.10 -24.78 -8.94
N LEU A 66 -1.83 -24.43 -8.69
CA LEU A 66 -0.68 -25.20 -9.16
C LEU A 66 -0.67 -26.62 -8.59
N ASN A 67 -0.94 -26.78 -7.30
CA ASN A 67 -1.03 -28.11 -6.67
C ASN A 67 -2.16 -28.94 -7.28
N ARG A 68 -3.34 -28.35 -7.50
CA ARG A 68 -4.46 -29.05 -8.14
C ARG A 68 -4.17 -29.41 -9.61
N ALA A 69 -3.46 -28.55 -10.33
CA ALA A 69 -3.03 -28.85 -11.70
C ALA A 69 -1.99 -29.98 -11.76
N ARG A 70 -1.13 -30.10 -10.73
CA ARG A 70 -0.10 -31.14 -10.64
C ARG A 70 -0.64 -32.50 -10.21
N ILE A 71 -1.70 -32.53 -9.38
CA ILE A 71 -2.39 -33.77 -8.93
C ILE A 71 -3.24 -34.40 -10.07
N ARG A 72 -3.54 -33.65 -11.13
CA ARG A 72 -4.28 -34.15 -12.31
C ARG A 72 -3.38 -34.77 -13.41
N ARG A 73 -2.08 -34.96 -13.16
CA ARG A 73 -1.18 -35.78 -13.98
C ARG A 73 -0.73 -36.99 -13.19
#